data_AF-A0A4S2LMR4-F1
#
_entry.id   AF-A0A4S2LMR4-F1
#
_cell.length_a   1.000
_cell.length_b   1.000
_cell.length_c   1.000
_cell.angle_alpha   90.00
_cell.angle_beta   90.00
_cell.angle_gamma   90.00
#
_symmetry.space_group_name_H-M   'P 1'
#
loop_
_entity.id
_entity.type
_entity.pdbx_description
1 polymer ?
#
loop_
_entity_poly.entity_id
_entity_poly.type
_entity_poly.pdbx_seq_one_letter_code
_entity_poly.pdbx_strand_id
1 'polypeptide(L)'
;VYVTMRIPEKNEYTGDLCKWLRMKRPQGWEEGVLNKCQVHQQDESHVTMKVEISVDKLPHFLHNSPTDVQSWFVNQFFWDKVGPCVTSSDIPGRTLFNNVQQFWITGQEGALCDKIMALSLPGITIEECNDDMFSPSNDGSLHWKTIGVAMGQAATRFSVYEVVQSLNAKTGGCAFNGFLTASSD
;
A
#
# COMPACT_ATOMS: atom_id res chain seq x y z
N VAL A 1 -9.30 2.77 -5.98
CA VAL A 1 -8.09 2.18 -5.38
C VAL A 1 -8.35 0.72 -5.05
N TYR A 2 -7.33 -0.12 -5.14
CA TYR A 2 -7.35 -1.48 -4.60
C TYR A 2 -6.67 -1.49 -3.24
N VAL A 3 -7.37 -1.95 -2.21
CA VAL A 3 -6.88 -2.02 -0.84
C VAL A 3 -6.68 -3.47 -0.47
N THR A 4 -5.46 -3.84 -0.10
CA THR A 4 -5.10 -5.22 0.27
C THR A 4 -4.82 -5.30 1.77
N MET A 5 -5.33 -6.34 2.41
CA MET A 5 -5.13 -6.63 3.84
C MET A 5 -5.27 -8.12 4.13
N ARG A 6 -4.79 -8.56 5.30
CA ARG A 6 -5.18 -9.85 5.85
C ARG A 6 -6.65 -9.87 6.21
N ILE A 7 -7.30 -11.01 6.00
CA ILE A 7 -8.67 -11.24 6.46
C ILE A 7 -8.66 -11.21 7.99
N PRO A 8 -9.53 -10.41 8.64
CA PRO A 8 -9.62 -10.37 10.09
C PRO A 8 -10.03 -11.73 10.66
N GLU A 9 -9.71 -12.02 11.91
CA GLU A 9 -10.17 -13.26 12.54
C GLU A 9 -11.70 -13.30 12.64
N LYS A 10 -12.33 -14.48 12.58
CA LYS A 10 -13.81 -14.62 12.53
C LYS A 10 -14.55 -14.00 13.72
N ASN A 11 -13.90 -13.87 14.87
CA ASN A 11 -14.40 -13.17 16.05
C ASN A 11 -14.41 -11.64 15.88
N GLU A 12 -13.67 -11.09 14.91
CA GLU A 12 -13.52 -9.65 14.68
C GLU A 12 -14.43 -9.10 13.57
N TYR A 13 -15.03 -9.93 12.71
CA TYR A 13 -15.88 -9.46 11.60
C TYR A 13 -17.08 -10.36 11.32
N THR A 14 -18.20 -9.77 10.89
CA THR A 14 -19.49 -10.46 10.67
C THR A 14 -19.67 -10.98 9.24
N GLY A 15 -18.59 -11.31 8.53
CA GLY A 15 -18.62 -11.75 7.13
C GLY A 15 -18.61 -10.64 6.06
N ASP A 16 -18.85 -9.39 6.44
CA ASP A 16 -18.76 -8.22 5.53
C ASP A 16 -17.45 -7.47 5.75
N LEU A 17 -16.46 -7.74 4.89
CA LEU A 17 -15.12 -7.16 4.96
C LEU A 17 -15.12 -5.65 4.69
N CYS A 18 -16.01 -5.17 3.83
CA CYS A 18 -16.14 -3.75 3.53
C CYS A 18 -16.71 -2.97 4.72
N LYS A 19 -17.75 -3.52 5.36
CA LYS A 19 -18.29 -2.95 6.60
C LYS A 19 -17.25 -2.97 7.71
N TRP A 20 -16.48 -4.07 7.85
CA TRP A 20 -15.40 -4.14 8.83
C TRP A 20 -14.35 -3.05 8.58
N LEU A 21 -13.87 -2.90 7.35
CA LEU A 21 -12.88 -1.89 7.00
C LEU A 21 -13.39 -0.48 7.33
N ARG A 22 -14.65 -0.19 6.99
CA ARG A 22 -15.28 1.10 7.29
C ARG A 22 -15.40 1.37 8.79
N MET A 23 -15.79 0.38 9.59
CA MET A 23 -15.91 0.54 11.05
C MET A 23 -14.55 0.71 11.72
N LYS A 24 -13.54 -0.05 11.28
CA LYS A 24 -12.21 -0.06 11.89
C LYS A 24 -11.34 1.08 11.42
N ARG A 25 -11.57 1.61 10.22
CA ARG A 25 -10.81 2.71 9.60
C ARG A 25 -11.77 3.80 9.09
N PRO A 26 -12.46 4.52 10.00
CA PRO A 26 -13.59 5.37 9.63
C PRO A 26 -13.20 6.68 8.96
N GLN A 27 -11.99 7.19 9.22
CA GLN A 27 -11.58 8.56 8.88
C GLN A 27 -11.91 8.97 7.43
N GLY A 28 -11.40 8.23 6.44
CA GLY A 28 -11.63 8.57 5.04
C GLY A 28 -13.11 8.49 4.60
N TRP A 29 -13.93 7.68 5.26
CA TRP A 29 -15.36 7.55 4.97
C TRP A 29 -16.17 8.69 5.59
N GLU A 30 -15.81 9.11 6.81
CA GLU A 30 -16.44 10.24 7.51
C GLU A 30 -16.13 11.57 6.82
N GLU A 31 -14.91 11.72 6.31
CA GLU A 31 -14.49 12.88 5.52
C GLU A 31 -15.07 12.88 4.08
N GLY A 32 -15.71 11.79 3.65
CA GLY A 32 -16.29 11.64 2.32
C GLY A 32 -15.26 11.44 1.20
N VAL A 33 -14.01 11.15 1.56
CA VAL A 33 -12.93 10.82 0.61
C VAL A 33 -13.14 9.41 0.04
N LEU A 34 -13.62 8.48 0.85
CA LEU A 34 -13.89 7.08 0.50
C LEU A 34 -15.39 6.83 0.40
N ASN A 35 -15.84 6.15 -0.65
CA ASN A 35 -17.27 6.00 -0.96
C ASN A 35 -17.78 4.56 -0.96
N LYS A 36 -17.68 3.86 -2.09
CA LYS A 36 -18.11 2.46 -2.20
C LYS A 36 -16.94 1.53 -1.93
N CYS A 37 -17.25 0.36 -1.41
CA CYS A 37 -16.31 -0.74 -1.22
C CYS A 37 -16.93 -2.02 -1.77
N GLN A 38 -16.12 -2.80 -2.48
CA GLN A 38 -16.49 -4.13 -2.94
C GLN A 38 -15.29 -5.08 -2.83
N VAL A 39 -15.54 -6.33 -2.44
CA VAL A 39 -14.51 -7.38 -2.50
C VAL A 39 -14.19 -7.64 -3.97
N HIS A 40 -12.91 -7.61 -4.32
CA HIS A 40 -12.42 -7.83 -5.68
C HIS A 40 -11.79 -9.22 -5.83
N GLN A 41 -10.89 -9.57 -4.91
CA GLN A 41 -10.20 -10.85 -4.89
C GLN A 41 -9.97 -11.27 -3.44
N GLN A 42 -10.01 -12.57 -3.17
CA GLN A 42 -9.82 -13.11 -1.83
C GLN A 42 -9.18 -14.51 -1.93
N ASP A 43 -8.27 -14.83 -1.02
CA ASP A 43 -7.79 -16.20 -0.77
C ASP A 43 -8.07 -16.62 0.69
N GLU A 44 -7.34 -17.60 1.22
CA GLU A 44 -7.55 -18.08 2.59
C GLU A 44 -7.13 -17.07 3.67
N SER A 45 -6.21 -16.16 3.38
CA SER A 45 -5.60 -15.26 4.37
C SER A 45 -5.67 -13.78 4.03
N HIS A 46 -5.90 -13.42 2.77
CA HIS A 46 -5.84 -12.06 2.26
C HIS A 46 -7.07 -11.71 1.43
N VAL A 47 -7.37 -10.42 1.40
CA VAL A 47 -8.43 -9.85 0.59
C VAL A 47 -7.94 -8.58 -0.07
N THR A 48 -8.26 -8.42 -1.34
CA THR A 48 -8.18 -7.16 -2.07
C THR A 48 -9.60 -6.64 -2.29
N MET A 49 -9.85 -5.41 -1.84
CA MET A 49 -11.11 -4.69 -2.02
C MET A 49 -10.91 -3.54 -3.00
N LYS A 50 -11.89 -3.29 -3.86
CA LYS A 50 -11.95 -2.07 -4.67
C LYS A 50 -12.73 -1.01 -3.92
N VAL A 51 -12.06 0.10 -3.60
CA VAL A 51 -12.64 1.26 -2.93
C VAL A 51 -12.69 2.45 -3.90
N GLU A 52 -13.86 3.09 -4.01
CA GLU A 52 -14.04 4.33 -4.77
C GLU A 52 -13.52 5.53 -3.95
N ILE A 53 -12.77 6.42 -4.61
CA ILE A 53 -12.22 7.65 -4.01
C ILE A 53 -12.81 8.86 -4.70
N SER A 54 -13.25 9.84 -3.92
CA SER A 54 -13.59 11.18 -4.39
C SER A 54 -12.31 12.01 -4.57
N VAL A 55 -11.82 12.08 -5.81
CA VAL A 55 -10.59 12.84 -6.14
C VAL A 55 -10.73 14.32 -5.80
N ASP A 56 -11.93 14.90 -5.95
CA ASP A 56 -12.24 16.30 -5.59
C ASP A 56 -12.10 16.61 -4.09
N LYS A 57 -12.09 15.57 -3.24
CA LYS A 57 -11.89 15.68 -1.79
C LYS A 57 -10.45 15.49 -1.36
N LEU A 58 -9.56 15.09 -2.27
CA LEU A 58 -8.14 14.99 -1.95
C LEU A 58 -7.52 16.39 -1.86
N PRO A 59 -6.47 16.56 -1.05
CA PRO A 59 -5.66 17.77 -1.08
C PRO A 59 -5.19 18.12 -2.50
N HIS A 60 -5.30 19.39 -2.88
CA HIS A 60 -4.96 19.86 -4.24
C HIS A 60 -3.56 19.46 -4.72
N PHE A 61 -2.57 19.39 -3.82
CA PHE A 61 -1.21 18.99 -4.20
C PHE A 61 -1.15 17.55 -4.75
N LEU A 62 -2.07 16.66 -4.33
CA LEU A 62 -2.12 15.28 -4.80
C LEU A 62 -2.66 15.14 -6.22
N HIS A 63 -3.44 16.11 -6.71
CA HIS A 63 -4.08 16.01 -8.03
C HIS A 63 -3.05 15.91 -9.16
N ASN A 64 -1.87 16.53 -8.96
CA ASN A 64 -0.76 16.51 -9.91
C ASN A 64 0.42 15.65 -9.40
N SER A 65 0.27 14.99 -8.26
CA SER A 65 1.34 14.15 -7.71
C SER A 65 1.39 12.81 -8.46
N PRO A 66 2.57 12.18 -8.57
CA PRO A 66 2.69 10.82 -9.08
C PRO A 66 1.80 9.80 -8.31
N THR A 67 1.30 8.79 -9.02
CA THR A 67 0.28 7.85 -8.53
C THR A 67 0.73 7.02 -7.31
N ASP A 68 2.02 6.77 -7.20
CA ASP A 68 2.69 6.16 -6.05
C ASP A 68 2.53 7.00 -4.77
N VAL A 69 2.71 8.31 -4.88
CA VAL A 69 2.46 9.29 -3.81
C VAL A 69 0.99 9.32 -3.43
N GLN A 70 0.12 9.39 -4.43
CA GLN A 70 -1.32 9.38 -4.21
C GLN A 70 -1.73 8.09 -3.48
N SER A 71 -1.17 6.95 -3.90
CA SER A 71 -1.45 5.64 -3.30
C SER A 71 -0.96 5.59 -1.84
N TRP A 72 0.25 6.06 -1.57
CA TRP A 72 0.78 6.18 -0.20
C TRP A 72 -0.08 7.08 0.68
N PHE A 73 -0.47 8.25 0.18
CA PHE A 73 -1.31 9.19 0.93
C PHE A 73 -2.69 8.60 1.21
N VAL A 74 -3.33 8.00 0.21
CA VAL A 74 -4.62 7.34 0.36
C VAL A 74 -4.55 6.21 1.38
N ASN A 75 -3.43 5.48 1.45
CA ASN A 75 -3.26 4.41 2.43
C ASN A 75 -3.37 4.92 3.89
N GLN A 76 -3.03 6.19 4.14
CA GLN A 76 -3.15 6.81 5.47
C GLN A 76 -4.59 6.85 5.98
N PHE A 77 -5.60 6.95 5.09
CA PHE A 77 -7.01 6.93 5.50
C PHE A 77 -7.46 5.57 6.05
N PHE A 78 -6.67 4.51 5.80
CA PHE A 78 -6.90 3.17 6.31
C PHE A 78 -6.05 2.84 7.56
N TRP A 79 -5.45 3.85 8.19
CA TRP A 79 -4.80 3.72 9.48
C TRP A 79 -5.75 4.13 10.62
N ASP A 80 -5.78 3.36 11.70
CA ASP A 80 -6.57 3.65 12.91
C ASP A 80 -5.83 4.46 13.97
N LYS A 81 -4.65 4.99 13.65
CA LYS A 81 -3.80 5.78 14.57
C LYS A 81 -3.32 5.00 15.80
N VAL A 82 -3.60 3.69 15.87
CA VAL A 82 -3.25 2.80 16.97
C VAL A 82 -2.54 1.57 16.39
N GLY A 83 -1.21 1.59 16.47
CA GLY A 83 -0.37 0.50 15.95
C GLY A 83 0.06 0.68 14.49
N PRO A 84 0.65 -0.37 13.89
CA PRO A 84 1.15 -0.33 12.52
C PRO A 84 0.02 -0.35 11.49
N CYS A 85 0.30 0.18 10.32
CA CYS A 85 -0.63 0.15 9.20
C CYS A 85 -0.83 -1.26 8.66
N VAL A 86 -2.08 -1.74 8.64
CA VAL A 86 -2.44 -3.12 8.25
C VAL A 86 -2.98 -3.24 6.83
N THR A 87 -2.84 -2.21 6.01
CA THR A 87 -3.28 -2.15 4.62
C THR A 87 -2.15 -1.77 3.67
N SER A 88 -2.26 -2.19 2.41
CA SER A 88 -1.58 -1.55 1.28
C SER A 88 -2.62 -1.07 0.27
N SER A 89 -2.35 0.05 -0.39
CA SER A 89 -3.27 0.68 -1.34
C SER A 89 -2.60 0.88 -2.70
N ASP A 90 -3.31 0.51 -3.76
CA ASP A 90 -2.84 0.57 -5.15
C ASP A 90 -3.84 1.35 -6.00
N ILE A 91 -3.45 2.54 -6.47
CA ILE A 91 -4.24 3.31 -7.44
C ILE A 91 -3.85 2.87 -8.86
N PRO A 92 -4.76 2.22 -9.62
CA PRO A 92 -4.48 1.81 -10.99
C PRO A 92 -4.42 3.04 -11.91
N GLY A 93 -3.81 2.88 -13.10
CA GLY A 93 -3.72 3.94 -14.12
C GLY A 93 -2.33 4.56 -14.28
N ARG A 94 -1.32 4.02 -13.60
CA ARG A 94 0.11 4.31 -13.87
C ARG A 94 0.60 3.53 -15.09
N THR A 95 1.68 4.00 -15.71
CA THR A 95 2.45 3.20 -16.68
C THR A 95 2.96 1.94 -15.99
N LEU A 96 2.62 0.79 -16.55
CA LEU A 96 3.08 -0.49 -16.05
C LEU A 96 4.36 -0.92 -16.78
N PHE A 97 5.25 -1.57 -16.04
CA PHE A 97 6.49 -2.14 -16.55
C PHE A 97 6.28 -3.61 -16.82
N ASN A 98 6.93 -4.14 -17.87
CA ASN A 98 6.82 -5.54 -18.27
C ASN A 98 7.64 -6.50 -17.38
N ASN A 99 7.87 -6.14 -16.12
CA ASN A 99 8.52 -7.01 -15.15
C ASN A 99 7.54 -7.37 -14.03
N VAL A 100 7.06 -8.62 -14.07
CA VAL A 100 6.11 -9.17 -13.09
C VAL A 100 6.74 -9.47 -11.73
N GLN A 101 8.08 -9.49 -11.63
CA GLN A 101 8.81 -9.66 -10.38
C GLN A 101 8.99 -8.34 -9.63
N GLN A 102 8.80 -7.21 -10.31
CA GLN A 102 9.08 -5.90 -9.76
C GLN A 102 7.84 -5.28 -9.10
N PHE A 103 8.09 -4.51 -8.05
CA PHE A 103 7.10 -3.69 -7.37
C PHE A 103 7.77 -2.44 -6.82
N TRP A 104 6.97 -1.44 -6.48
CA TRP A 104 7.46 -0.20 -5.88
C TRP A 104 7.01 -0.11 -4.43
N ILE A 105 7.87 0.52 -3.62
CA ILE A 105 7.54 0.94 -2.26
C ILE A 105 7.74 2.44 -2.17
N THR A 106 6.73 3.13 -1.64
CA THR A 106 6.76 4.56 -1.37
C THR A 106 6.58 4.80 0.12
N GLY A 107 7.41 5.65 0.71
CA GLY A 107 7.31 5.97 2.12
C GLY A 107 8.41 6.91 2.58
N GLN A 108 8.58 7.03 3.90
CA GLN A 108 9.57 7.93 4.48
C GLN A 108 11.00 7.60 4.01
N GLU A 109 11.78 8.65 3.71
CA GLU A 109 13.17 8.54 3.29
C GLU A 109 14.04 7.89 4.38
N GLY A 110 15.01 7.06 3.97
CA GLY A 110 15.94 6.35 4.85
C GLY A 110 16.62 5.17 4.17
N ALA A 111 17.35 4.36 4.93
CA ALA A 111 18.00 3.11 4.47
C ALA A 111 16.97 1.99 4.21
N LEU A 112 16.04 2.24 3.29
CA LEU A 112 14.91 1.36 3.02
C LEU A 112 15.34 0.08 2.30
N CYS A 113 16.28 0.17 1.35
CA CYS A 113 16.82 -1.02 0.68
C CYS A 113 17.52 -1.97 1.65
N ASP A 114 18.38 -1.47 2.54
CA ASP A 114 19.03 -2.32 3.57
C ASP A 114 18.01 -3.07 4.43
N LYS A 115 16.94 -2.37 4.84
CA LYS A 115 15.86 -2.98 5.63
C LYS A 115 15.12 -4.07 4.86
N ILE A 116 14.84 -3.82 3.58
CA ILE A 116 14.12 -4.75 2.71
C ILE A 116 14.97 -5.98 2.39
N MET A 117 16.23 -5.78 2.02
CA MET A 117 17.17 -6.86 1.71
C MET A 117 17.44 -7.75 2.94
N ALA A 118 17.27 -7.22 4.15
CA ALA A 118 17.37 -7.97 5.40
C ALA A 118 16.08 -8.70 5.82
N LEU A 119 14.97 -8.54 5.08
CA LEU A 119 13.71 -9.23 5.41
C LEU A 119 13.82 -10.72 5.11
N SER A 120 13.37 -11.52 6.06
CA SER A 120 13.19 -12.96 5.89
C SER A 120 11.71 -13.28 5.99
N LEU A 121 11.08 -13.55 4.85
CA LEU A 121 9.64 -13.82 4.76
C LEU A 121 9.40 -15.19 4.11
N PRO A 122 8.51 -16.03 4.67
CA PRO A 122 8.23 -17.35 4.09
C PRO A 122 7.75 -17.23 2.64
N GLY A 123 8.43 -17.94 1.73
CA GLY A 123 8.05 -17.99 0.31
C GLY A 123 8.31 -16.70 -0.48
N ILE A 124 8.94 -15.69 0.12
CA ILE A 124 9.27 -14.42 -0.55
C ILE A 124 10.78 -14.22 -0.51
N THR A 125 11.41 -14.20 -1.67
CA THR A 125 12.82 -13.83 -1.82
C THR A 125 12.92 -12.45 -2.46
N ILE A 126 13.64 -11.52 -1.83
CA ILE A 126 14.01 -10.23 -2.43
C ILE A 126 15.40 -10.39 -3.05
N GLU A 127 15.53 -10.06 -4.33
CA GLU A 127 16.78 -10.19 -5.07
C GLU A 127 17.47 -8.85 -5.27
N GLU A 128 16.68 -7.81 -5.56
CA GLU A 128 17.22 -6.49 -5.87
C GLU A 128 16.40 -5.39 -5.22
N CYS A 129 17.09 -4.29 -4.89
CA CYS A 129 16.48 -3.05 -4.47
C CYS A 129 17.22 -1.88 -5.11
N ASN A 130 16.48 -1.00 -5.77
CA ASN A 130 16.98 0.20 -6.42
C ASN A 130 16.38 1.43 -5.73
N ASP A 131 17.23 2.22 -5.09
CA ASP A 131 16.82 3.42 -4.39
C ASP A 131 16.86 4.68 -5.27
N ASP A 132 17.26 4.63 -6.52
CA ASP A 132 17.38 5.82 -7.37
C ASP A 132 16.11 6.14 -8.21
N MET A 133 14.91 5.75 -7.75
CA MET A 133 13.70 5.90 -8.57
C MET A 133 13.07 7.29 -8.50
N PHE A 134 12.61 7.75 -7.35
CA PHE A 134 11.97 9.07 -7.23
C PHE A 134 12.04 9.62 -5.80
N SER A 135 12.43 10.89 -5.69
CA SER A 135 12.36 11.70 -4.48
C SER A 135 11.89 13.10 -4.89
N PRO A 136 10.85 13.68 -4.28
CA PRO A 136 10.45 15.05 -4.56
C PRO A 136 11.59 15.99 -4.28
N SER A 137 11.71 17.03 -5.11
CA SER A 137 12.60 18.15 -4.87
C SER A 137 12.40 18.74 -3.46
N ASN A 138 13.53 18.97 -2.79
CA ASN A 138 13.78 19.50 -1.45
C ASN A 138 13.02 20.80 -1.05
N ASP A 139 11.69 20.83 -1.08
CA ASP A 139 10.93 21.94 -0.46
C ASP A 139 10.90 21.85 1.09
N GLY A 140 11.46 20.76 1.63
CA GLY A 140 11.70 20.56 3.06
C GLY A 140 10.46 20.14 3.85
N SER A 141 9.30 19.94 3.22
CA SER A 141 8.05 19.64 3.94
C SER A 141 7.76 18.14 4.06
N LEU A 142 8.22 17.32 3.11
CA LEU A 142 7.84 15.91 2.99
C LEU A 142 9.02 15.05 2.52
N HIS A 143 9.66 14.35 3.47
CA HIS A 143 10.78 13.44 3.21
C HIS A 143 10.27 12.03 2.85
N TRP A 144 9.82 11.84 1.63
CA TRP A 144 9.44 10.52 1.12
C TRP A 144 10.16 10.18 -0.18
N LYS A 145 10.28 8.89 -0.42
CA LYS A 145 11.02 8.30 -1.52
C LYS A 145 10.26 7.10 -2.06
N THR A 146 10.27 6.94 -3.38
CA THR A 146 9.84 5.71 -4.04
C THR A 146 11.09 4.94 -4.45
N ILE A 147 11.09 3.64 -4.17
CA ILE A 147 12.15 2.71 -4.53
C ILE A 147 11.58 1.56 -5.36
N GLY A 148 12.42 0.94 -6.17
CA GLY A 148 12.11 -0.27 -6.91
C GLY A 148 12.63 -1.50 -6.18
N VAL A 149 11.83 -2.56 -6.14
CA VAL A 149 12.21 -3.84 -5.52
C VAL A 149 11.87 -4.95 -6.50
N ALA A 150 12.76 -5.95 -6.63
CA ALA A 150 12.52 -7.15 -7.42
C ALA A 150 12.54 -8.40 -6.54
N MET A 151 11.57 -9.27 -6.76
CA MET A 151 11.48 -10.58 -6.13
C MET A 151 12.01 -11.68 -7.04
N GLY A 152 12.51 -12.79 -6.47
CA GLY A 152 12.87 -13.95 -7.29
C GLY A 152 11.66 -14.61 -7.96
N GLN A 153 10.50 -14.56 -7.29
CA GLN A 153 9.21 -14.99 -7.82
C GLN A 153 8.38 -13.81 -8.37
N ALA A 154 7.30 -14.10 -9.09
CA ALA A 154 6.36 -13.06 -9.52
C ALA A 154 5.78 -12.33 -8.29
N ALA A 155 5.82 -10.99 -8.31
CA ALA A 155 5.22 -10.16 -7.30
C ALA A 155 3.69 -10.18 -7.46
N THR A 156 2.99 -10.49 -6.38
CA THR A 156 1.53 -10.42 -6.26
C THR A 156 1.13 -9.35 -5.25
N ARG A 157 -0.11 -8.86 -5.31
CA ARG A 157 -0.62 -7.89 -4.32
C ARG A 157 -0.45 -8.38 -2.87
N PHE A 158 -0.60 -9.69 -2.65
CA PHE A 158 -0.43 -10.30 -1.32
C PHE A 158 1.04 -10.36 -0.90
N SER A 159 1.96 -10.76 -1.78
CA SER A 159 3.39 -10.76 -1.45
C SER A 159 3.93 -9.35 -1.20
N VAL A 160 3.51 -8.36 -1.99
CA VAL A 160 3.87 -6.95 -1.80
C VAL A 160 3.31 -6.43 -0.47
N TYR A 161 2.06 -6.78 -0.16
CA TYR A 161 1.45 -6.48 1.13
C TYR A 161 2.31 -7.03 2.28
N GLU A 162 2.71 -8.31 2.25
CA GLU A 162 3.50 -8.93 3.32
C GLU A 162 4.86 -8.24 3.55
N VAL A 163 5.53 -7.81 2.48
CA VAL A 163 6.76 -7.00 2.56
C VAL A 163 6.48 -5.68 3.25
N VAL A 164 5.48 -4.93 2.78
CA VAL A 164 5.13 -3.60 3.32
C VAL A 164 4.69 -3.69 4.78
N GLN A 165 3.92 -4.71 5.15
CA GLN A 165 3.52 -4.96 6.53
C GLN A 165 4.70 -5.22 7.44
N SER A 166 5.67 -6.00 6.98
CA SER A 166 6.87 -6.31 7.76
C SER A 166 7.73 -5.07 8.00
N LEU A 167 7.78 -4.14 7.04
CA LEU A 167 8.40 -2.83 7.21
C LEU A 167 7.61 -1.96 8.20
N ASN A 168 6.28 -1.93 8.06
CA ASN A 168 5.42 -1.10 8.89
C ASN A 168 5.28 -1.62 10.33
N ALA A 169 5.50 -2.90 10.60
CA ALA A 169 5.33 -3.50 11.93
C ALA A 169 6.20 -2.86 13.02
N LYS A 170 7.35 -2.28 12.64
CA LYS A 170 8.27 -1.58 13.55
C LYS A 170 8.13 -0.06 13.51
N THR A 171 7.16 0.46 12.75
CA THR A 171 6.88 1.88 12.62
C THR A 171 5.48 2.20 13.13
N GLY A 172 5.30 3.36 13.75
CA GLY A 172 3.95 3.86 13.99
C GLY A 172 3.30 4.29 12.67
N GLY A 173 2.15 3.72 12.33
CA GLY A 173 1.36 4.13 11.17
C GLY A 173 1.75 3.57 9.81
N CYS A 174 1.27 4.22 8.75
CA CYS A 174 1.51 3.82 7.35
C CYS A 174 2.78 4.50 6.82
N ALA A 175 3.92 4.23 7.46
CA ALA A 175 5.20 4.82 7.02
C ALA A 175 5.53 4.44 5.57
N PHE A 176 5.18 3.22 5.18
CA PHE A 176 5.38 2.67 3.84
C PHE A 176 4.07 2.19 3.23
N ASN A 177 4.00 2.26 1.90
CA ASN A 177 2.99 1.62 1.08
C ASN A 177 3.68 0.95 -0.12
N GLY A 178 3.05 -0.05 -0.73
CA GLY A 178 3.64 -0.73 -1.89
C GLY A 178 2.59 -1.24 -2.87
N PHE A 179 2.98 -1.31 -4.13
CA PHE A 179 2.09 -1.62 -5.24
C PHE A 179 2.90 -2.16 -6.44
N LEU A 180 2.24 -2.96 -7.28
CA LEU A 180 2.91 -3.70 -8.37
C LEU A 180 3.40 -2.79 -9.50
N THR A 181 4.49 -3.13 -10.18
CA THR A 181 4.85 -2.42 -11.41
C THR A 181 4.20 -3.00 -12.66
N ALA A 182 3.76 -4.26 -12.61
CA ALA A 182 2.99 -4.91 -13.66
C ALA A 182 1.56 -5.17 -13.19
N SER A 183 0.58 -5.19 -14.11
CA SER A 183 -0.74 -5.70 -13.78
C SER A 183 -0.73 -7.20 -13.97
N SER A 184 -0.98 -7.93 -12.90
CA SER A 184 -1.50 -9.31 -12.95
C SER A 184 -3.01 -9.21 -12.81
N ASP A 185 -3.70 -8.76 -13.86
CA ASP A 185 -5.15 -8.97 -13.96
C ASP A 185 -5.40 -10.36 -14.58
#